data_AF-A0A8J7N3G5-F1
#
_entry.id   AF-A0A8J7N3G5-F1
#
_cell.length_a   1.000
_cell.length_b   1.000
_cell.length_c   1.000
_cell.angle_alpha   90.00
_cell.angle_beta   90.00
_cell.angle_gamma   90.00
#
_symmetry.space_group_name_H-M   'P 1'
#
loop_
_entity.id
_entity.type
_entity.pdbx_description
1 polymer ?
#
loop_
_entity_poly.entity_id
_entity_poly.type
_entity_poly.pdbx_seq_one_letter_code
_entity_poly.pdbx_strand_id
1 'polypeptide(L)'
;MGFKLGIVGLPNVGKSTLFNALTRTAAAQAANFPFCTIEPNVGEVAVPDARLDVLASIAGSKQIIPTRMTFVDIAGLVRGASKGEG
;
A
#
# COMPACT_ATOMS: atom_id res chain seq x y z
N MET A 1 0.70 17.16 0.49
CA MET A 1 -0.33 16.25 1.01
C MET A 1 -0.27 14.97 0.21
N GLY A 2 0.09 13.84 0.82
CA GLY A 2 0.12 12.54 0.14
C GLY A 2 -1.23 11.82 0.25
N PHE A 3 -1.72 11.26 -0.85
CA PHE A 3 -2.97 10.49 -0.88
C PHE A 3 -2.72 9.08 -0.32
N LYS A 4 -3.30 8.80 0.86
CA LYS A 4 -3.17 7.51 1.55
C LYS A 4 -4.50 6.77 1.54
N LEU A 5 -4.48 5.48 1.23
CA LEU A 5 -5.66 4.61 1.22
C LEU A 5 -5.51 3.54 2.30
N GLY A 6 -6.46 3.49 3.24
CA GLY A 6 -6.50 2.50 4.31
C GLY A 6 -7.25 1.24 3.89
N ILE A 7 -6.66 0.07 4.08
CA ILE A 7 -7.33 -1.22 3.95
C ILE A 7 -7.92 -1.58 5.31
N VAL A 8 -9.24 -1.60 5.40
CA VAL A 8 -10.02 -1.94 6.61
C VAL A 8 -10.84 -3.21 6.40
N GLY A 9 -11.04 -3.97 7.46
CA GLY A 9 -11.79 -5.22 7.41
C GLY A 9 -11.81 -5.93 8.76
N LEU A 10 -12.71 -6.91 8.88
CA LEU A 10 -12.80 -7.77 10.05
C LEU A 10 -11.53 -8.63 10.21
N PRO A 11 -11.28 -9.19 11.40
CA PRO A 11 -10.23 -10.19 11.58
C PRO A 11 -10.37 -11.33 10.57
N ASN A 12 -9.24 -11.80 10.04
CA ASN A 12 -9.12 -12.98 9.17
C ASN A 12 -9.81 -12.93 7.79
N VAL A 13 -10.21 -11.76 7.28
CA VAL A 13 -10.80 -11.64 5.92
C VAL A 13 -9.78 -11.59 4.77
N GLY A 14 -8.50 -11.88 5.05
CA GLY A 14 -7.43 -11.84 4.04
C GLY A 14 -6.84 -10.45 3.78
N LYS A 15 -7.05 -9.50 4.70
CA LYS A 15 -6.60 -8.11 4.57
C LYS A 15 -5.08 -7.97 4.37
N SER A 16 -4.30 -8.64 5.21
CA SER A 16 -2.83 -8.65 5.08
C SER A 16 -2.36 -9.45 3.87
N THR A 17 -3.16 -10.42 3.39
CA THR A 17 -2.89 -11.12 2.12
C THR A 17 -3.03 -10.16 0.94
N LEU A 18 -4.10 -9.35 0.89
CA LEU A 18 -4.29 -8.33 -0.14
C LEU A 18 -3.21 -7.25 -0.08
N PHE A 19 -2.89 -6.74 1.11
CA PHE A 19 -1.82 -5.77 1.29
C PHE A 19 -0.48 -6.30 0.77
N ASN A 20 -0.13 -7.53 1.14
CA ASN A 20 1.08 -8.18 0.66
C ASN A 20 1.08 -8.40 -0.85
N ALA A 21 -0.07 -8.72 -1.44
CA ALA A 21 -0.18 -8.89 -2.88
C ALA A 21 0.06 -7.56 -3.61
N LEU A 22 -0.56 -6.46 -3.14
CA LEU A 22 -0.38 -5.11 -3.71
C LEU A 22 1.05 -4.59 -3.56
N THR A 23 1.70 -4.91 -2.45
CA THR A 23 3.03 -4.38 -2.12
C THR A 23 4.18 -5.22 -2.68
N ARG A 24 4.00 -6.54 -2.88
CA ARG A 24 5.02 -7.39 -3.54
C ARG A 24 5.15 -7.11 -5.02
N THR A 25 4.07 -6.81 -5.73
CA THR A 25 4.13 -6.42 -7.16
C THR A 25 4.82 -5.06 -7.37
N ALA A 26 4.98 -4.25 -6.33
CA ALA A 26 5.51 -2.89 -6.42
C ALA A 26 6.82 -2.64 -5.64
N ALA A 27 7.44 -3.67 -5.08
CA ALA A 27 8.64 -3.56 -4.25
C ALA A 27 8.46 -2.62 -3.03
N ALA A 28 7.52 -2.96 -2.14
CA ALA A 28 7.55 -2.37 -0.80
C ALA A 28 8.81 -2.86 -0.07
N GLN A 29 9.72 -1.93 0.20
CA GLN A 29 10.77 -2.11 1.19
C GLN A 29 10.12 -2.24 2.57
N ALA A 30 9.73 -3.46 2.93
CA ALA A 30 9.42 -3.81 4.31
C ALA A 30 10.75 -3.79 5.09
N ALA A 31 11.10 -2.62 5.62
CA ALA A 31 12.16 -2.52 6.61
C ALA A 31 11.66 -3.15 7.91
N ASN A 32 12.02 -4.41 8.13
CA ASN A 32 11.79 -5.09 9.40
C ASN A 32 12.72 -4.47 10.46
N PHE A 33 12.24 -3.47 11.20
CA PHE A 33 12.89 -3.04 12.42
C PHE A 33 12.35 -3.88 13.59
N PRO A 34 13.16 -4.78 14.18
CA PRO A 34 12.73 -5.53 15.34
C PRO A 34 12.73 -4.58 16.55
N PHE A 35 11.67 -4.67 17.35
CA PHE A 35 11.38 -3.94 18.61
C PHE A 35 10.51 -2.66 18.48
N CYS A 36 9.20 -2.86 18.71
CA CYS A 36 8.08 -1.89 18.83
C CYS A 36 7.73 -1.15 17.50
N THR A 37 6.47 -0.99 17.07
CA THR A 37 5.30 -0.39 17.73
C THR A 37 4.04 -0.68 16.87
N ILE A 38 2.85 -0.31 17.35
CA ILE A 38 1.53 -0.33 16.68
C ILE A 38 1.51 0.60 15.45
N GLU A 39 2.39 0.40 14.47
CA GLU A 39 2.42 1.18 13.24
C GLU A 39 1.79 0.36 12.10
N PRO A 40 0.80 0.91 11.39
CA PRO A 40 0.13 0.19 10.33
C PRO A 40 1.14 -0.09 9.20
N ASN A 41 1.05 -1.25 8.55
CA ASN A 41 1.94 -1.54 7.43
C ASN A 41 1.68 -0.53 6.32
N VAL A 42 2.70 0.22 5.90
CA VAL A 42 2.60 1.21 4.82
C VAL A 42 3.38 0.70 3.60
N GLY A 43 2.77 0.80 2.42
CA GLY A 43 3.42 0.42 1.17
C GLY A 43 3.06 1.37 0.03
N GLU A 44 4.01 1.65 -0.85
CA GLU A 44 3.77 2.41 -2.08
C GLU A 44 3.61 1.47 -3.27
N VAL A 45 2.62 1.75 -4.11
CA VAL A 45 2.30 0.95 -5.29
C VAL A 45 2.22 1.88 -6.50
N ALA A 46 2.91 1.51 -7.58
CA ALA A 46 2.80 2.22 -8.85
C ALA A 46 1.40 2.03 -9.44
N VAL A 47 0.77 3.13 -9.88
CA VAL A 47 -0.52 3.06 -10.56
C VAL A 47 -0.29 2.56 -11.99
N PRO A 48 -0.89 1.41 -12.39
CA PRO A 48 -0.74 0.90 -13.74
C PRO A 48 -1.48 1.82 -14.73
N ASP A 49 -0.76 2.37 -15.69
CA ASP A 49 -1.32 3.26 -16.72
C ASP A 49 -0.64 3.00 -18.07
N ALA A 50 -1.33 2.26 -18.95
CA ALA A 50 -0.83 1.92 -20.28
C ALA A 50 -0.59 3.16 -21.17
N ARG A 51 -1.18 4.32 -20.84
CA ARG A 51 -0.96 5.56 -21.59
C ARG A 51 0.47 6.06 -21.42
N LEU A 52 1.11 5.78 -20.28
CA LEU A 52 2.49 6.19 -20.04
C LEU A 52 3.45 5.49 -20.99
N ASP A 53 3.20 4.21 -21.31
CA ASP A 53 4.01 3.45 -22.26
C ASP A 53 3.89 4.00 -23.68
N VAL A 54 2.66 4.33 -24.11
CA VAL A 54 2.38 4.94 -25.42
C VAL A 54 3.08 6.29 -25.55
N LEU A 55 2.94 7.16 -24.53
CA LEU A 55 3.58 8.47 -24.52
C LEU A 55 5.11 8.38 -24.51
N ALA A 56 5.66 7.45 -23.74
CA ALA A 56 7.10 7.22 -23.70
C ALA A 56 7.66 6.77 -25.05
N SER A 57 6.92 5.91 -25.77
CA SER A 57 7.26 5.50 -27.13
C SER A 57 7.20 6.65 -28.14
N ILE A 58 6.21 7.54 -28.03
CA ILE A 58 6.07 8.71 -28.92
C ILE A 58 7.18 9.74 -28.65
N ALA A 59 7.47 10.01 -27.37
CA ALA A 59 8.40 11.04 -26.95
C ALA A 59 9.88 10.59 -26.94
N GLY A 60 10.16 9.28 -27.06
CA GLY A 60 11.51 8.73 -26.92
C GLY A 60 12.07 8.86 -25.49
N SER A 61 11.20 8.75 -24.49
CA SER A 61 11.56 8.92 -23.08
C SER A 61 12.55 7.86 -22.59
N LYS A 62 13.63 8.28 -21.92
CA LYS A 62 14.64 7.36 -21.33
C LYS A 62 14.12 6.57 -20.13
N GLN A 63 13.08 7.07 -19.47
CA GLN A 63 12.48 6.46 -18.28
C GLN A 63 11.00 6.81 -18.19
N ILE A 64 10.22 5.90 -17.59
CA ILE A 64 8.81 6.09 -17.28
C ILE A 64 8.68 6.21 -15.77
N ILE A 65 8.10 7.32 -15.29
CA ILE A 65 7.88 7.57 -13.87
C ILE A 65 6.37 7.53 -13.61
N PRO A 66 5.83 6.39 -13.10
CA PRO A 66 4.42 6.30 -12.80
C PRO A 66 4.07 7.09 -11.52
N THR A 67 2.81 7.52 -11.44
CA THR A 67 2.25 7.99 -10.17
C THR A 67 2.23 6.85 -9.15
N ARG A 68 2.52 7.15 -7.88
CA ARG A 68 2.47 6.19 -6.79
C ARG A 68 1.30 6.47 -5.86
N MET A 69 0.70 5.40 -5.34
CA MET A 69 -0.35 5.46 -4.32
C MET A 69 0.14 4.76 -3.06
N THR A 70 -0.15 5.37 -1.89
CA THR A 70 0.23 4.82 -0.59
C THR A 70 -0.93 4.00 -0.02
N PHE A 71 -0.70 2.72 0.25
CA PHE A 71 -1.60 1.84 0.96
C PHE A 71 -1.19 1.69 2.43
N VAL A 72 -2.17 1.61 3.31
CA VAL A 72 -1.99 1.45 4.76
C VAL A 72 -2.83 0.25 5.22
N ASP A 73 -2.20 -0.82 5.72
CA ASP A 73 -2.90 -1.93 6.37
C ASP A 73 -3.26 -1.53 7.80
N ILE A 74 -4.53 -1.22 8.03
CA ILE A 74 -5.01 -0.82 9.35
C ILE A 74 -5.26 -2.09 10.17
N ALA A 75 -4.90 -2.09 11.46
CA ALA A 75 -5.20 -3.21 12.35
C ALA A 75 -6.70 -3.55 12.30
N GLY A 76 -7.04 -4.84 12.44
CA GLY A 76 -8.42 -5.31 12.32
C GLY A 76 -9.35 -4.58 13.29
N LEU A 77 -10.49 -4.09 12.79
CA LEU A 77 -11.49 -3.42 13.63
C LEU A 77 -12.24 -4.50 14.43
N VAL A 78 -11.80 -4.74 15.66
CA VAL A 78 -12.54 -5.57 16.63
C VAL A 78 -13.69 -4.77 17.24
N ARG A 79 -14.78 -5.47 17.59
CA ARG A 79 -15.85 -4.87 18.40
C ARG A 79 -15.22 -4.30 19.67
N GLY A 80 -15.38 -3.01 19.93
CA GLY A 80 -14.76 -2.33 21.07
C GLY A 80 -13.53 -1.48 20.73
N ALA A 81 -13.04 -1.49 19.48
CA ALA A 81 -11.92 -0.62 19.06
C ALA A 81 -12.17 0.87 19.31
N SER A 82 -13.43 1.32 19.26
CA SER A 82 -13.81 2.71 19.60
C SER A 82 -13.74 3.05 21.09
N LYS A 83 -13.53 2.05 21.96
CA LYS A 83 -13.38 2.17 23.42
C LYS A 83 -11.94 1.91 23.90
N GLY A 84 -11.02 1.60 22.98
CA GLY A 84 -9.61 1.33 23.32
C GLY A 84 -9.32 -0.08 23.83
N GLU A 85 -10.24 -1.04 23.70
CA GLU A 85 -10.04 -2.44 24.12
C GLU A 85 -9.39 -3.31 23.02
N GLY A 86 -8.37 -2.77 22.34
CA GLY A 86 -7.69 -3.43 21.21
C GLY A 86 -6.19 -3.48 21.40
#